data_AF-A0A975BW32-F1
#
_entry.id   AF-A0A975BW32-F1
#
_cell.length_a   1.000
_cell.length_b   1.000
_cell.length_c   1.000
_cell.angle_alpha   90.00
_cell.angle_beta   90.00
_cell.angle_gamma   90.00
#
_symmetry.space_group_name_H-M   'P 1'
#
loop_
_entity.id
_entity.type
_entity.pdbx_description
1 polymer ?
#
loop_
_entity_poly.entity_id
_entity_poly.type
_entity_poly.pdbx_seq_one_letter_code
_entity_poly.pdbx_strand_id
1 'polypeptide(L)'
;MRHCVSYEHCYEDNPKHGLKSRGNIARRPTNGDSALENSVPISERRRLGYDAINMELVVLPLHRTDEENCVRYYHGFVIDDPDQLRKRQDIINTAKKAGYPLPKKQTRR
;
A
#
# COMPACT_ATOMS: atom_id res chain seq x y z
N MET A 1 4.00 12.37 29.20
CA MET A 1 3.88 11.90 27.79
C MET A 1 2.67 10.99 27.74
N ARG A 2 1.66 11.28 26.90
CA ARG A 2 0.58 10.31 26.65
C ARG A 2 1.20 9.14 25.88
N HIS A 3 0.97 7.92 26.35
CA HIS A 3 1.35 6.73 25.60
C HIS A 3 0.12 6.25 24.84
N CYS A 4 0.22 6.25 23.51
CA CYS A 4 -0.79 5.70 22.63
C CYS A 4 -0.81 4.17 22.79
N VAL A 5 -1.95 3.63 23.23
CA VAL A 5 -2.16 2.17 23.35
C VAL A 5 -2.49 1.55 22.00
N SER A 6 -3.07 2.33 21.10
CA SER A 6 -3.39 1.99 19.72
C SER A 6 -3.27 3.23 18.84
N TYR A 7 -3.10 3.02 17.53
CA TYR A 7 -3.07 4.10 16.54
C TYR A 7 -4.21 3.95 15.55
N GLU A 8 -4.85 5.05 15.21
CA GLU A 8 -5.68 5.16 14.02
C GLU A 8 -4.78 5.19 12.79
N HIS A 9 -5.24 4.61 11.68
CA HIS A 9 -4.53 4.65 10.41
C HIS A 9 -5.26 5.57 9.44
N CYS A 10 -4.56 6.60 8.96
CA CYS A 10 -5.09 7.57 8.01
C CYS A 10 -4.31 7.50 6.70
N TYR A 11 -5.01 7.60 5.57
CA TYR A 11 -4.39 7.65 4.25
C TYR A 11 -4.19 9.10 3.81
N GLU A 12 -3.01 9.41 3.27
CA GLU A 12 -2.71 10.68 2.62
C GLU A 12 -2.09 10.44 1.24
N ASP A 13 -2.58 11.19 0.25
CA ASP A 13 -2.01 11.14 -1.09
C ASP A 13 -0.57 11.69 -1.10
N ASN A 14 0.31 10.97 -1.81
CA ASN A 14 1.68 11.42 -2.01
C ASN A 14 1.82 12.06 -3.40
N PRO A 15 2.24 13.34 -3.50
CA PRO A 15 2.32 14.07 -4.77
C PRO A 15 3.29 13.45 -5.78
N LYS A 16 4.20 12.57 -5.33
CA LYS A 16 5.08 11.80 -6.23
C LYS A 16 4.29 10.83 -7.12
N HIS A 17 3.20 10.26 -6.62
CA HIS A 17 2.43 9.22 -7.27
C HIS A 17 1.24 9.85 -8.01
N GLY A 18 1.32 9.89 -9.34
CA GLY A 18 0.22 10.37 -10.17
C GLY A 18 -0.78 9.26 -10.53
N LEU A 19 -1.82 9.59 -11.30
CA LEU A 19 -2.81 8.63 -11.81
C LEU A 19 -2.21 7.54 -12.73
N LYS A 20 -1.06 7.82 -13.34
CA LYS A 20 -0.35 6.89 -14.24
C LYS A 20 1.07 6.68 -13.73
N SER A 21 1.62 5.50 -13.99
CA SER A 21 3.04 5.24 -13.73
C SER A 21 3.91 6.10 -14.66
N ARG A 22 5.09 6.49 -14.17
CA ARG A 22 6.05 7.31 -14.91
C ARG A 22 7.48 6.84 -14.64
N GLY A 23 8.10 6.18 -15.61
CA GLY A 23 9.41 5.57 -15.43
C GLY A 23 9.40 4.57 -14.27
N ASN A 24 10.25 4.78 -13.27
CA ASN A 24 10.32 3.94 -12.07
C ASN A 24 9.32 4.36 -10.96
N ILE A 25 8.45 5.33 -11.21
CA ILE A 25 7.46 5.82 -10.26
C ILE A 25 6.13 5.10 -10.53
N ALA A 26 5.70 4.29 -9.56
CA ALA A 26 4.38 3.66 -9.57
C ALA A 26 3.26 4.72 -9.48
N ARG A 27 2.05 4.39 -9.94
CA ARG A 27 0.89 5.27 -9.80
C ARG A 27 0.32 5.23 -8.38
N ARG A 28 -0.47 6.24 -8.01
CA ARG A 28 -1.25 6.24 -6.78
C ARG A 28 -2.39 5.22 -6.85
N PRO A 29 -2.86 4.69 -5.70
CA PRO A 29 -4.08 3.90 -5.65
C PRO A 29 -5.29 4.72 -6.09
N THR A 30 -6.28 4.03 -6.67
CA THR A 30 -7.56 4.64 -7.02
C THR A 30 -8.38 4.93 -5.76
N ASN A 31 -8.34 4.03 -4.77
CA ASN A 31 -8.96 4.20 -3.46
C ASN A 31 -7.97 3.84 -2.34
N GLY A 32 -7.21 4.86 -1.88
CA GLY A 32 -6.18 4.70 -0.85
C GLY A 32 -6.73 4.33 0.53
N ASP A 33 -7.85 4.95 0.93
CA ASP A 33 -8.52 4.67 2.20
C ASP A 33 -9.01 3.21 2.26
N SER A 34 -9.72 2.75 1.23
CA SER A 34 -10.20 1.35 1.16
C SER A 34 -9.04 0.36 1.16
N ALA A 35 -7.94 0.68 0.48
CA ALA A 35 -6.76 -0.18 0.51
C ALA A 35 -6.12 -0.22 1.91
N LEU A 36 -6.11 0.90 2.64
CA LEU A 36 -5.57 0.99 3.99
C LEU A 36 -6.44 0.27 5.02
N GLU A 37 -7.76 0.42 4.94
CA GLU A 37 -8.72 -0.28 5.78
C GLU A 37 -8.56 -1.81 5.64
N ASN A 38 -8.43 -2.29 4.40
CA ASN A 38 -8.24 -3.71 4.08
C ASN A 38 -6.77 -4.13 4.07
N SER A 39 -5.89 -3.48 4.84
CA SER A 39 -4.46 -3.76 4.80
C SER A 39 -3.95 -4.66 5.91
N VAL A 40 -3.00 -5.52 5.57
CA VAL A 40 -2.24 -6.36 6.51
C VAL A 40 -0.81 -5.84 6.69
N PRO A 41 -0.20 -5.97 7.89
CA PRO A 41 1.18 -5.53 8.09
C PRO A 41 2.18 -6.40 7.32
N ILE A 42 3.11 -5.75 6.62
CA ILE A 42 4.32 -6.38 6.05
C ILE A 42 5.48 -6.21 7.04
N SER A 43 5.59 -5.01 7.62
CA SER A 43 6.53 -4.65 8.68
C SER A 43 5.94 -3.52 9.53
N GLU A 44 6.64 -3.07 10.57
CA GLU A 44 6.16 -1.97 11.43
C GLU A 44 5.83 -0.68 10.65
N ARG A 45 6.56 -0.44 9.56
CA ARG A 45 6.44 0.77 8.74
C ARG A 45 5.74 0.56 7.40
N ARG A 46 5.27 -0.65 7.08
CA ARG A 46 4.67 -0.94 5.77
C ARG A 46 3.50 -1.90 5.90
N ARG A 47 2.43 -1.60 5.19
CA ARG A 47 1.25 -2.46 5.07
C ARG A 47 1.02 -2.81 3.61
N LEU A 48 0.32 -3.91 3.38
CA LEU A 48 -0.14 -4.34 2.07
C LEU A 48 -1.66 -4.29 2.07
N GLY A 49 -2.23 -3.45 1.22
CA GLY A 49 -3.66 -3.34 0.99
C GLY A 49 -4.07 -3.98 -0.32
N TYR A 50 -5.34 -4.34 -0.42
CA TYR A 50 -5.97 -4.71 -1.68
C TYR A 50 -7.29 -3.97 -1.83
N ASP A 51 -7.43 -3.21 -2.92
CA ASP A 51 -8.68 -2.61 -3.33
C ASP A 51 -9.39 -3.58 -4.28
N ALA A 52 -10.42 -4.26 -3.79
CA ALA A 52 -11.17 -5.25 -4.57
C ALA A 52 -12.04 -4.63 -5.67
N ILE A 53 -12.41 -3.34 -5.56
CA ILE A 53 -13.24 -2.67 -6.56
C ILE A 53 -12.42 -2.40 -7.82
N ASN A 54 -11.20 -1.87 -7.65
CA ASN A 54 -10.30 -1.56 -8.76
C ASN A 54 -9.29 -2.69 -9.06
N MET A 55 -9.33 -3.77 -8.28
CA MET A 55 -8.42 -4.91 -8.32
C MET A 55 -6.94 -4.51 -8.15
N GLU A 56 -6.65 -3.60 -7.22
CA GLU A 56 -5.33 -3.02 -7.04
C GLU A 56 -4.62 -3.58 -5.81
N LEU A 57 -3.39 -4.08 -6.00
CA LEU A 57 -2.49 -4.41 -4.90
C LEU A 57 -1.68 -3.17 -4.52
N VAL A 58 -1.81 -2.69 -3.28
CA VAL A 58 -1.27 -1.39 -2.85
C VAL A 58 -0.28 -1.56 -1.71
N VAL A 59 0.92 -1.00 -1.87
CA VAL A 59 1.89 -0.92 -0.76
C VAL A 59 1.69 0.40 -0.04
N LEU A 60 1.55 0.34 1.28
CA LEU A 60 1.24 1.46 2.14
C LEU A 60 2.38 1.70 3.15
N PRO A 61 3.43 2.45 2.78
CA PRO A 61 4.46 2.88 3.72
C PRO A 61 3.98 4.00 4.66
N LEU A 62 4.35 3.87 5.93
CA LEU A 62 4.20 4.89 6.97
C LEU A 62 5.14 6.07 6.66
N HIS A 63 4.58 7.28 6.53
CA HIS A 63 5.38 8.48 6.30
C HIS A 63 5.36 9.49 7.45
N ARG A 64 4.31 9.52 8.27
CA ARG A 64 4.24 10.37 9.47
C ARG A 64 3.51 9.63 10.60
N THR A 65 3.94 9.85 11.83
CA THR A 65 3.20 9.47 13.03
C THR A 65 2.93 10.73 13.82
N ASP A 66 1.70 10.91 14.26
CA ASP A 66 1.28 11.92 15.22
C ASP A 66 1.05 11.23 16.56
N GLU A 67 2.01 11.40 17.46
CA GLU A 67 2.02 10.80 18.79
C GLU A 67 1.06 11.51 19.76
N GLU A 68 0.65 12.74 19.45
CA GLU A 68 -0.27 13.50 20.30
C GLU A 68 -1.71 13.05 20.08
N ASN A 69 -2.06 12.77 18.82
CA ASN A 69 -3.39 12.31 18.41
C ASN A 69 -3.47 10.79 18.17
N CYS A 70 -2.36 10.06 18.35
CA CYS A 70 -2.29 8.62 18.10
C CYS A 70 -2.69 8.23 16.67
N VAL A 71 -2.20 8.96 15.66
CA VAL A 71 -2.51 8.70 14.24
C VAL A 71 -1.24 8.32 13.48
N ARG A 72 -1.33 7.28 12.65
CA ARG A 72 -0.29 6.90 11.68
C ARG A 72 -0.77 7.20 10.28
N TYR A 73 0.00 8.03 9.58
CA TYR A 73 -0.30 8.46 8.21
C TYR A 73 0.48 7.61 7.21
N TYR A 74 -0.26 6.98 6.32
CA TYR A 74 0.24 6.13 5.24
C TYR A 74 -0.04 6.80 3.91
N HIS A 75 0.90 6.68 2.97
CA HIS A 75 0.60 6.93 1.56
C HIS A 75 0.65 5.60 0.81
N GLY A 76 0.19 5.57 -0.43
CA GLY A 76 0.09 4.34 -1.21
C GLY A 76 0.70 4.44 -2.60
N PHE A 77 1.11 3.29 -3.12
CA PHE A 77 1.37 3.11 -4.54
C PHE A 77 0.96 1.71 -4.99
N VAL A 78 0.49 1.62 -6.23
CA VAL A 78 0.00 0.36 -6.80
C VAL A 78 1.14 -0.48 -7.37
N ILE A 79 1.05 -1.80 -7.20
CA ILE A 79 1.86 -2.79 -7.90
C ILE A 79 1.06 -3.34 -9.08
N ASP A 80 1.26 -2.77 -10.27
CA ASP A 80 0.57 -3.19 -11.49
C ASP A 80 1.40 -4.17 -12.34
N ASP A 81 2.72 -4.27 -12.11
CA ASP A 81 3.64 -5.10 -12.89
C ASP A 81 4.31 -6.16 -11.99
N PRO A 82 4.24 -7.47 -12.34
CA PRO A 82 5.00 -8.50 -11.65
C PRO A 82 6.49 -8.20 -11.48
N ASP A 83 7.11 -7.45 -12.39
CA ASP A 83 8.53 -7.08 -12.30
C ASP A 83 8.81 -6.18 -11.09
N GLN A 84 7.82 -5.42 -10.59
CA GLN A 84 7.93 -4.64 -9.35
C GLN A 84 8.03 -5.52 -8.09
N LEU A 85 7.61 -6.79 -8.19
CA LEU A 85 7.74 -7.79 -7.14
C LEU A 85 9.06 -8.54 -7.17
N ARG A 86 9.91 -8.31 -8.18
CA ARG A 86 11.25 -8.93 -8.22
C ARG A 86 12.01 -8.56 -6.95
N LYS A 87 12.46 -9.59 -6.23
CA LYS A 87 13.17 -9.48 -4.94
C LYS A 87 12.32 -8.94 -3.77
N ARG A 88 11.00 -8.85 -3.91
CA ARG A 88 10.07 -8.45 -2.83
C ARG A 88 9.27 -9.64 -2.30
N GLN A 89 10.00 -10.65 -1.84
CA GLN A 89 9.41 -11.90 -1.34
C GLN A 89 8.54 -11.66 -0.09
N ASP A 90 8.85 -10.63 0.69
CA ASP A 90 8.01 -10.14 1.80
C ASP A 90 6.59 -9.81 1.32
N ILE A 91 6.48 -9.01 0.25
CA ILE A 91 5.20 -8.63 -0.33
C ILE A 91 4.47 -9.85 -0.91
N ILE A 92 5.18 -10.70 -1.65
CA ILE A 92 4.60 -11.90 -2.27
C ILE A 92 4.02 -12.83 -1.20
N ASN A 93 4.77 -13.08 -0.12
CA ASN A 93 4.35 -13.97 0.96
C ASN A 93 3.16 -13.38 1.72
N THR A 94 3.19 -12.08 2.02
CA THR A 94 2.08 -11.39 2.69
C THR A 94 0.81 -11.40 1.83
N ALA A 95 0.93 -11.12 0.53
CA ALA A 95 -0.21 -11.18 -0.40
C ALA A 95 -0.84 -12.58 -0.41
N LYS A 96 -0.01 -13.63 -0.56
CA LYS A 96 -0.49 -15.02 -0.54
C LYS A 96 -1.17 -15.38 0.77
N LYS A 97 -0.58 -15.00 1.91
CA LYS A 97 -1.16 -15.25 3.24
C LYS A 97 -2.49 -14.53 3.44
N ALA A 98 -2.63 -13.32 2.90
CA ALA A 98 -3.85 -12.52 2.95
C ALA A 98 -4.89 -12.89 1.87
N GLY A 99 -4.54 -13.77 0.94
CA GLY A 99 -5.40 -14.12 -0.21
C GLY A 99 -5.49 -13.02 -1.27
N TYR A 100 -4.56 -12.07 -1.29
CA TYR A 100 -4.58 -10.96 -2.26
C TYR A 100 -4.03 -11.40 -3.61
N PRO A 101 -4.73 -11.13 -4.72
CA PRO A 101 -4.24 -11.42 -6.06
C PRO A 101 -2.93 -10.67 -6.35
N LEU A 102 -1.95 -11.39 -6.90
CA LEU A 102 -0.75 -10.77 -7.44
C LEU A 102 -1.04 -10.20 -8.83
N PRO A 103 -0.43 -9.06 -9.21
CA PRO A 103 -0.54 -8.52 -10.56
C PRO A 103 -0.10 -9.57 -11.57
N LYS A 104 -0.82 -9.63 -12.69
CA LYS A 104 -0.45 -10.47 -13.84
C LYS A 104 0.24 -9.58 -14.86
N LYS A 105 1.22 -10.13 -15.57
CA LYS A 105 1.85 -9.42 -16.69
C LYS A 105 0.75 -9.11 -17.70
N GLN A 106 0.49 -7.83 -17.95
CA GLN A 106 -0.45 -7.44 -19.00
C GLN A 106 0.14 -7.92 -20.34
N THR A 107 -0.43 -8.98 -20.91
CA THR A 107 -0.16 -9.35 -22.29
C THR A 107 -0.76 -8.26 -23.15
N ARG A 108 0.10 -7.48 -23.81
CA ARG A 108 -0.33 -6.58 -24.89
C ARG A 108 -1.00 -7.47 -25.93
N ARG A 109 -2.32 -7.32 -26.09
CA ARG A 109 -3.05 -7.80 -27.27
C ARG A 109 -2.80 -6.83 -28.41
#